data_AF-A0A7C4UM17-F1
#
_entry.id   AF-A0A7C4UM17-F1
#
_cell.length_a   1.000
_cell.length_b   1.000
_cell.length_c   1.000
_cell.angle_alpha   90.00
_cell.angle_beta   90.00
_cell.angle_gamma   90.00
#
_symmetry.space_group_name_H-M   'P 1'
#
loop_
_entity.id
_entity.type
_entity.pdbx_description
1 polymer ?
#
loop_
_entity_poly.entity_id
_entity_poly.type
_entity_poly.pdbx_seq_one_letter_code
_entity_poly.pdbx_strand_id
1 'polypeptide(L)'
;MDWEHGSKVTMNVSNSYPVAANRWHYFFVPYGTKQLVIYTGSIKQEISDSDGKILYSWENKPNVPGFIFVDIPEGQDGKVWKIRGVYVGNIEFINVPPYIALSPDELLVPEEALKKH
;
A
#
# COMPACT_ATOMS: atom_id res chain seq x y z
N MET A 1 -17.66 9.11 0.25
CA MET A 1 -17.65 9.07 1.73
C MET A 1 -17.05 10.36 2.20
N ASP A 2 -17.85 11.22 2.80
CA ASP A 2 -17.39 12.47 3.41
C ASP A 2 -17.11 12.19 4.88
N TRP A 3 -15.85 11.98 5.21
CA TRP A 3 -15.39 11.86 6.59
C TRP A 3 -15.20 13.26 7.17
N GLU A 4 -15.53 13.46 8.45
CA GLU A 4 -15.23 14.73 9.12
C GLU A 4 -13.72 14.98 9.12
N HIS A 5 -13.34 16.22 8.81
CA HIS A 5 -11.94 16.65 8.76
C HIS A 5 -11.26 16.39 10.12
N GLY A 6 -10.21 15.55 10.12
CA GLY A 6 -9.46 15.17 11.32
C GLY A 6 -9.82 13.80 11.93
N SER A 7 -10.75 13.06 11.33
CA SER A 7 -11.04 11.68 11.76
C SER A 7 -9.88 10.74 11.37
N LYS A 8 -9.29 10.06 12.36
CA LYS A 8 -8.26 9.04 12.11
C LYS A 8 -8.91 7.79 11.53
N VAL A 9 -8.53 7.41 10.30
CA VAL A 9 -9.18 6.29 9.61
C VAL A 9 -8.13 5.32 9.05
N THR A 10 -8.24 4.07 9.48
CA THR A 10 -7.62 2.91 8.81
C THR A 10 -8.67 2.16 8.02
N MET A 11 -8.37 1.85 6.76
CA MET A 11 -9.24 1.14 5.84
C MET A 11 -8.66 -0.23 5.52
N ASN A 12 -9.51 -1.26 5.52
CA ASN A 12 -9.15 -2.54 4.94
C ASN A 12 -9.17 -2.45 3.41
N VAL A 13 -8.13 -2.95 2.75
CA VAL A 13 -8.06 -3.04 1.28
C VAL A 13 -8.18 -4.50 0.84
N SER A 14 -9.22 -4.77 0.06
CA SER A 14 -9.42 -6.05 -0.62
C SER A 14 -10.33 -5.85 -1.82
N ASN A 15 -10.48 -6.89 -2.64
CA ASN A 15 -11.46 -6.89 -3.74
C ASN A 15 -12.91 -6.63 -3.26
N SER A 16 -13.24 -6.93 -2.01
CA SER A 16 -14.57 -6.68 -1.44
C SER A 16 -14.74 -5.24 -0.90
N TYR A 17 -13.63 -4.52 -0.69
CA TYR A 17 -13.61 -3.16 -0.15
C TYR A 17 -12.74 -2.26 -1.04
N PRO A 18 -13.24 -1.86 -2.23
CA PRO A 18 -12.49 -0.99 -3.13
C PRO A 18 -12.26 0.38 -2.50
N VAL A 19 -11.00 0.81 -2.42
CA VAL A 19 -10.65 2.18 -2.04
C VAL A 19 -10.19 2.93 -3.30
N ALA A 20 -10.75 4.12 -3.51
CA ALA A 20 -10.24 5.03 -4.54
C ALA A 20 -8.88 5.59 -4.08
N ALA A 21 -7.79 4.99 -4.56
CA ALA A 21 -6.43 5.39 -4.24
C ALA A 21 -5.93 6.59 -5.08
N ASN A 22 -6.80 7.50 -5.53
CA ASN A 22 -6.42 8.65 -6.37
C ASN A 22 -5.53 9.68 -5.64
N ARG A 23 -5.28 9.45 -4.35
CA ARG A 23 -4.32 10.15 -3.49
C ARG A 23 -3.38 9.15 -2.84
N TRP A 24 -2.28 9.64 -2.30
CA TRP A 24 -1.37 8.83 -1.50
C TRP A 24 -2.08 8.26 -0.28
N HIS A 25 -1.90 6.97 -0.07
CA HIS A 25 -2.28 6.26 1.14
C HIS A 25 -1.05 5.54 1.70
N TYR A 26 -1.01 5.38 3.01
CA TYR A 26 0.09 4.79 3.74
C TYR A 26 -0.24 3.37 4.15
N PHE A 27 0.73 2.46 4.08
CA PHE A 27 0.62 1.07 4.52
C PHE A 27 1.91 0.62 5.20
N PHE A 28 1.84 -0.47 5.96
CA PHE A 28 2.99 -0.98 6.71
C PHE A 28 3.61 -2.18 6.01
N VAL A 29 4.93 -2.18 5.89
CA VAL A 29 5.71 -3.34 5.46
C VAL A 29 6.27 -4.03 6.71
N PRO A 30 5.85 -5.26 7.04
CA PRO A 30 6.36 -5.99 8.19
C PRO A 30 7.87 -6.22 8.15
N TYR A 31 8.47 -6.48 9.31
CA TYR A 31 9.87 -6.90 9.38
C TYR A 31 10.08 -8.22 8.63
N GLY A 32 11.23 -8.35 7.98
CA GLY A 32 11.61 -9.53 7.21
C GLY A 32 10.98 -9.64 5.82
N THR A 33 10.02 -8.77 5.45
CA THR A 33 9.46 -8.76 4.09
C THR A 33 10.57 -8.46 3.07
N LYS A 34 10.77 -9.38 2.12
CA LYS A 34 11.80 -9.24 1.06
C LYS A 34 11.24 -8.71 -0.25
N GLN A 35 9.96 -8.95 -0.50
CA GLN A 35 9.26 -8.50 -1.68
C GLN A 35 7.83 -8.18 -1.28
N LEU A 36 7.31 -7.04 -1.73
CA LEU A 36 5.90 -6.69 -1.66
C LEU A 36 5.17 -7.30 -2.86
N VAL A 37 4.05 -7.96 -2.59
CA VAL A 37 3.18 -8.54 -3.62
C VAL A 37 1.80 -7.92 -3.52
N ILE A 38 1.36 -7.30 -4.61
CA ILE A 38 0.07 -6.65 -4.73
C ILE A 38 -0.64 -7.23 -5.94
N TYR A 39 -1.92 -7.56 -5.82
CA TYR A 39 -2.79 -7.73 -6.97
C TYR A 39 -3.58 -6.44 -7.20
N THR A 40 -3.68 -5.99 -8.45
CA THR A 40 -4.49 -4.83 -8.77
C THR A 40 -5.31 -5.00 -10.04
N GLY A 41 -6.56 -4.56 -9.96
CA GLY A 41 -7.43 -4.36 -11.11
C GLY A 41 -7.16 -3.06 -11.87
N SER A 42 -6.29 -2.19 -11.33
CA SER A 42 -5.97 -0.87 -11.88
C SER A 42 -4.54 -0.82 -12.41
N ILE A 43 -4.38 -0.06 -13.46
CA ILE A 43 -3.24 -0.05 -14.37
C ILE A 43 -2.23 1.08 -14.09
N LYS A 44 -2.55 1.98 -13.15
CA LYS A 44 -1.74 3.17 -12.85
C LYS A 44 -1.38 3.28 -11.38
N GLN A 45 -0.57 2.34 -10.91
CA GLN A 45 -0.06 2.34 -9.54
C GLN A 45 1.31 3.02 -9.47
N GLU A 46 1.53 3.71 -8.36
CA GLU A 46 2.85 4.15 -7.92
C GLU A 46 3.06 3.75 -6.47
N ILE A 47 4.26 3.24 -6.19
CA ILE A 47 4.65 2.79 -4.86
C ILE A 47 5.98 3.45 -4.53
N SER A 48 6.08 4.03 -3.33
CA SER A 48 7.32 4.54 -2.79
C SER A 48 7.68 3.88 -1.47
N ASP A 49 8.97 3.82 -1.20
CA ASP A 49 9.48 3.46 0.11
C ASP A 49 9.24 4.55 1.16
N SER A 50 9.74 4.30 2.38
CA SER A 50 9.61 5.21 3.52
C SER A 50 10.37 6.53 3.37
N ASP A 51 11.42 6.55 2.53
CA ASP A 51 12.22 7.73 2.22
C ASP A 51 11.64 8.52 1.04
N GLY A 52 10.54 8.03 0.45
CA GLY A 52 9.84 8.68 -0.65
C GLY A 52 10.39 8.36 -2.03
N LYS A 53 11.34 7.41 -2.15
CA LYS A 53 11.85 6.95 -3.44
C LYS A 53 10.79 6.10 -4.13
N ILE A 54 10.42 6.47 -5.36
CA ILE A 54 9.51 5.67 -6.19
C ILE A 54 10.22 4.38 -6.60
N LEU A 55 9.68 3.23 -6.18
CA LEU A 55 10.19 1.91 -6.52
C LEU A 55 9.36 1.20 -7.60
N TYR A 56 8.11 1.64 -7.78
CA TYR A 56 7.25 1.18 -8.86
C TYR A 56 6.50 2.36 -9.47
N SER A 57 6.52 2.45 -10.80
CA SER A 57 5.73 3.39 -11.59
C SER A 57 5.16 2.69 -12.82
N TRP A 58 3.92 3.02 -13.15
CA TRP A 58 3.17 2.47 -14.28
C TRP A 58 3.59 3.02 -15.64
N GLU A 59 4.30 4.17 -15.70
CA GLU A 59 4.56 4.92 -16.94
C GLU A 59 5.24 4.10 -18.04
N ASN A 60 5.95 3.02 -17.67
CA ASN A 60 6.65 2.13 -18.60
C ASN A 60 6.21 0.66 -18.50
N LYS A 61 4.99 0.39 -18.01
CA LYS A 61 4.48 -0.98 -17.78
C LYS A 61 3.26 -1.29 -18.63
N PRO A 62 3.04 -2.57 -19.00
CA PRO A 62 1.82 -2.99 -19.69
C PRO A 62 0.58 -2.59 -18.91
N ASN A 63 -0.39 -2.03 -19.63
CA ASN A 63 -1.61 -1.46 -19.08
C ASN A 63 -2.67 -2.56 -18.81
N VAL A 64 -2.34 -3.55 -17.99
CA VAL A 64 -3.20 -4.71 -17.69
C VAL A 64 -3.30 -4.98 -16.19
N PRO A 65 -4.46 -5.46 -15.69
CA PRO A 65 -4.58 -6.00 -14.34
C PRO A 65 -3.57 -7.12 -14.07
N GLY A 66 -3.13 -7.26 -12.83
CA GLY A 66 -2.24 -8.36 -12.47
C GLY A 66 -1.47 -8.16 -11.17
N PHE A 67 -0.46 -9.00 -11.00
CA PHE A 67 0.45 -8.95 -9.87
C PHE A 67 1.56 -7.92 -10.09
N ILE A 68 1.80 -7.11 -9.08
CA ILE A 68 2.93 -6.21 -8.94
C ILE A 68 3.85 -6.81 -7.88
N PHE A 69 5.14 -6.90 -8.24
CA PHE A 69 6.21 -7.33 -7.36
C PHE A 69 7.18 -6.17 -7.18
N VAL A 70 7.47 -5.80 -5.93
CA VAL A 70 8.43 -4.75 -5.60
C VAL A 70 9.39 -5.30 -4.55
N ASP A 71 10.67 -5.37 -4.88
CA ASP A 71 11.68 -5.79 -3.89
C ASP A 71 11.78 -4.76 -2.77
N ILE A 72 11.89 -5.23 -1.53
CA ILE A 72 12.07 -4.38 -0.35
C ILE A 72 13.57 -4.14 -0.18
N PRO A 73 14.06 -2.89 -0.33
CA PRO A 73 15.46 -2.59 -0.10
C PRO A 73 15.85 -2.90 1.36
N GLU A 74 17.14 -3.18 1.58
CA GLU A 74 17.66 -3.43 2.91
C GLU A 74 17.32 -2.28 3.88
N GLY A 75 16.78 -2.63 5.05
CA GLY A 75 16.36 -1.67 6.07
C GLY A 75 15.09 -0.88 5.75
N GLN A 76 14.34 -1.25 4.70
CA GLN A 76 13.02 -0.66 4.41
C GLN A 76 11.84 -1.52 4.89
N ASP A 77 12.11 -2.71 5.43
CA ASP A 77 11.14 -3.51 6.16
C ASP A 77 10.89 -2.94 7.58
N GLY A 78 9.73 -3.24 8.14
CA GLY A 78 9.27 -2.65 9.40
C GLY A 78 8.99 -1.15 9.33
N LYS A 79 8.72 -0.61 8.14
CA LYS A 79 8.47 0.83 7.92
C LYS A 79 7.14 1.08 7.21
N VAL A 80 6.66 2.31 7.33
CA VAL A 80 5.48 2.79 6.62
C VAL A 80 5.89 3.26 5.23
N TRP A 81 5.21 2.72 4.21
CA TRP A 81 5.37 3.04 2.80
C TRP A 81 4.10 3.72 2.29
N LYS A 82 4.11 4.19 1.04
CA LYS A 82 2.92 4.79 0.43
C LYS A 82 2.66 4.29 -0.98
N ILE A 83 1.37 4.23 -1.31
CA ILE A 83 0.83 3.82 -2.60
C ILE A 83 -0.20 4.84 -3.09
N ARG A 84 -0.25 5.05 -4.41
CA ARG A 84 -1.37 5.75 -5.07
C ARG A 84 -1.74 5.04 -6.36
N GLY A 85 -3.03 5.03 -6.67
CA GLY A 85 -3.60 4.55 -7.92
C GLY A 85 -4.39 5.66 -8.62
N VAL A 86 -3.97 6.07 -9.82
CA VAL A 86 -4.60 7.20 -10.54
C VAL A 86 -6.06 6.92 -10.95
N TYR A 87 -6.49 5.65 -10.96
CA TYR A 87 -7.87 5.24 -11.22
C TYR A 87 -8.43 4.34 -10.13
N VAL A 88 -9.75 4.45 -9.93
CA VAL A 88 -10.54 3.58 -9.04
C VAL A 88 -10.35 2.13 -9.49
N GLY A 89 -9.84 1.31 -8.60
CA GLY A 89 -9.71 -0.12 -8.81
C GLY A 89 -9.25 -0.80 -7.55
N ASN A 90 -9.46 -2.11 -7.51
CA ASN A 90 -9.19 -2.90 -6.32
C ASN A 90 -7.67 -3.04 -6.15
N ILE A 91 -7.18 -2.76 -4.95
CA ILE A 91 -5.82 -3.07 -4.50
C ILE A 91 -5.97 -4.19 -3.48
N GLU A 92 -5.19 -5.24 -3.65
CA GLU A 92 -5.15 -6.36 -2.71
C GLU A 92 -3.72 -6.63 -2.30
N PHE A 93 -3.46 -6.52 -1.00
CA PHE A 93 -2.17 -6.85 -0.40
C PHE A 93 -2.13 -8.35 -0.11
N ILE A 94 -1.14 -9.04 -0.70
CA ILE A 94 -1.06 -10.50 -0.63
C ILE A 94 -0.25 -10.95 0.58
N ASN A 95 0.83 -10.23 0.90
CA ASN A 95 1.81 -10.65 1.91
C ASN A 95 2.14 -9.57 2.95
N VAL A 96 1.36 -8.50 3.00
CA VAL A 96 1.44 -7.45 4.03
C VAL A 96 0.04 -7.21 4.60
N PRO A 97 -0.09 -6.63 5.81
CA PRO A 97 -1.40 -6.35 6.38
C PRO A 97 -2.25 -5.50 5.43
N PRO A 98 -3.51 -5.89 5.15
CA PRO A 98 -4.37 -5.27 4.15
C PRO A 98 -4.97 -3.95 4.66
N TYR A 99 -4.14 -3.06 5.20
CA TYR A 99 -4.58 -1.82 5.84
C TYR A 99 -3.88 -0.60 5.22
N ILE A 100 -4.67 0.43 4.95
CA ILE A 100 -4.17 1.73 4.48
C ILE A 100 -4.77 2.89 5.28
N ALA A 101 -4.05 4.01 5.34
CA ALA A 101 -4.50 5.24 5.99
C ALA A 101 -4.09 6.50 5.21
N LEU A 102 -4.59 7.68 5.60
CA LEU A 102 -4.24 8.95 4.95
C LEU A 102 -2.97 9.60 5.51
N SER A 103 -2.53 9.16 6.68
CA SER A 103 -1.23 9.48 7.27
C SER A 103 -0.67 8.28 8.04
N PRO A 104 0.66 8.25 8.32
CA PRO A 104 1.26 7.18 9.11
C PRO A 104 0.70 7.06 10.54
N ASP A 105 0.31 8.16 11.17
CA ASP A 105 -0.18 8.19 12.57
C ASP A 105 -1.66 7.80 12.72
N GLU A 106 -2.34 7.56 11.60
CA GLU A 106 -3.69 7.01 11.51
C GLU A 106 -3.70 5.51 11.23
N LEU A 107 -2.55 4.94 10.84
CA LEU A 107 -2.44 3.55 10.40
C LEU A 107 -2.40 2.60 11.59
N LEU A 108 -3.45 1.79 11.71
CA LEU A 108 -3.55 0.68 12.65
C LEU A 108 -3.17 -0.62 11.93
N VAL A 109 -2.33 -1.41 12.57
CA VAL A 109 -1.92 -2.74 12.08
C VAL A 109 -2.03 -3.77 13.21
N PRO A 110 -2.19 -5.07 12.89
CA PRO A 110 -2.13 -6.12 13.89
C PRO A 110 -0.79 -6.11 14.63
N GLU A 111 -0.81 -6.39 15.93
CA GLU A 111 0.41 -6.39 16.76
C GLU A 111 1.45 -7.40 16.24
N GLU A 112 0.99 -8.54 15.70
CA GLU A 112 1.84 -9.57 15.11
C GLU A 112 2.67 -9.04 13.94
N ALA A 113 2.15 -8.08 13.17
CA ALA A 113 2.88 -7.50 12.05
C ALA A 113 4.09 -6.68 12.51
N LEU A 114 4.07 -6.16 13.74
CA LEU A 114 5.16 -5.35 14.31
C LEU A 114 6.30 -6.21 14.89
N LYS A 115 6.11 -7.52 15.03
CA LYS A 115 7.13 -8.42 15.61
C LYS A 115 8.28 -8.60 14.62
N LYS A 116 9.51 -8.54 15.14
CA LYS A 116 10.73 -8.93 14.40
C LYS A 116 10.87 -10.46 14.48
N HIS A 117 11.01 -11.09 13.33
CA HIS A 117 11.19 -12.55 13.19
C HIS A 117 12.62 -12.90 12.82
#